data_AF-A0A7S0E014-F1
#
_entry.id   AF-A0A7S0E014-F1
#
_cell.length_a   1.000
_cell.length_b   1.000
_cell.length_c   1.000
_cell.angle_alpha   90.00
_cell.angle_beta   90.00
_cell.angle_gamma   90.00
#
_symmetry.space_group_name_H-M   'P 1'
#
loop_
_entity.id
_entity.type
_entity.pdbx_description
1 polymer ?
#
loop_
_entity_poly.entity_id
_entity_poly.type
_entity_poly.pdbx_seq_one_letter_code
_entity_poly.pdbx_strand_id
1 'polypeptide(L)'
;MNPGYAGRTELPENLKALFRPCAMVVPDFENIAEINLSGEGFQDSKPLAHKFVELFAMCKELLSKQHHYDWGLRAMSGVLRIAGGMKRESPEQSEAQILMRALRDTNLPKFVAADFGIFKGLIDDLFPRIEAPPQTDPKLLAAIKKVLLPSNESSTVQQEPEFVTKISNLKEMMGVR
;
A
#
# COMPACT_ATOMS: atom_id res chain seq x y z
N MET A 1 2.90 24.79 13.14
CA MET A 1 4.06 24.54 12.24
C MET A 1 4.71 23.24 12.65
N ASN A 2 5.28 22.46 11.72
CA ASN A 2 6.01 21.24 12.07
C ASN A 2 7.33 21.61 12.74
N PRO A 3 7.50 21.38 14.04
CA PRO A 3 8.74 21.67 14.74
C PRO A 3 9.89 20.85 14.14
N GLY A 4 11.06 21.46 13.95
CA GLY A 4 12.25 20.76 13.45
C GLY A 4 12.21 20.32 11.97
N TYR A 5 11.21 20.74 11.18
CA TYR A 5 11.18 20.44 9.75
C TYR A 5 12.26 21.25 9.02
N ALA A 6 13.23 20.55 8.42
CA ALA A 6 14.38 21.16 7.77
C ALA A 6 13.97 22.19 6.70
N GLY A 7 14.74 23.27 6.60
CA GLY A 7 14.54 24.31 5.58
C GLY A 7 13.40 25.30 5.87
N ARG A 8 12.85 25.33 7.09
CA ARG A 8 11.87 26.33 7.53
C ARG A 8 12.43 27.20 8.66
N THR A 9 12.22 28.51 8.57
CA THR A 9 12.55 29.44 9.65
C THR A 9 11.47 29.39 10.73
N GLU A 10 11.87 29.37 11.98
CA GLU A 10 10.93 29.46 13.09
C GLU A 10 10.24 30.84 13.13
N LEU A 11 9.00 30.84 13.63
CA LEU A 11 8.25 32.06 13.81
C LEU A 11 8.83 32.87 15.00
N PRO A 12 8.94 34.20 14.90
CA PRO A 12 9.30 35.06 16.03
C PRO A 12 8.39 34.86 17.25
N GLU A 13 8.93 34.99 18.46
CA GLU A 13 8.20 34.75 19.71
C GLU A 13 6.99 35.68 19.90
N ASN A 14 7.10 36.94 19.47
CA ASN A 14 5.99 37.90 19.52
C ASN A 14 4.79 37.47 18.64
N LEU A 15 5.04 36.77 17.53
CA LEU A 15 3.99 36.21 16.68
C LEU A 15 3.49 34.88 17.23
N LYS A 16 4.37 34.01 17.75
CA LYS A 16 3.97 32.75 18.41
C LYS A 16 2.98 33.01 19.54
N ALA A 17 3.18 34.07 20.33
CA ALA A 17 2.31 34.47 21.43
C ALA A 17 0.87 34.83 21.01
N LEU A 18 0.63 35.16 19.73
CA LEU A 18 -0.71 35.46 19.21
C LEU A 18 -1.53 34.21 18.90
N PHE A 19 -0.91 33.03 18.89
CA PHE A 19 -1.56 31.77 18.52
C PHE A 19 -1.66 30.81 19.71
N ARG A 20 -2.70 29.98 19.70
CA ARG A 20 -2.82 28.84 20.62
C ARG A 20 -2.18 27.60 19.98
N PRO A 21 -1.25 26.92 20.66
CA PRO A 21 -0.70 25.68 20.13
C PRO A 21 -1.75 24.57 20.17
N CYS A 22 -1.85 23.80 19.10
CA CYS A 22 -2.66 22.58 19.02
C CYS A 22 -1.76 21.43 18.55
N ALA A 23 -1.67 20.37 19.34
CA ALA A 23 -0.85 19.20 19.04
C ALA A 23 -1.64 18.19 18.22
N MET A 24 -1.16 17.87 17.01
CA MET A 24 -1.77 16.89 16.10
C MET A 24 -0.75 15.79 15.77
N VAL A 25 -0.15 15.19 16.81
CA VAL A 25 1.02 14.31 16.67
C VAL A 25 0.63 12.90 16.21
N VAL A 26 -0.44 12.33 16.77
CA VAL A 26 -0.87 10.95 16.47
C VAL A 26 -2.37 10.95 16.16
N PRO A 27 -2.78 10.58 14.94
CA PRO A 27 -4.18 10.37 14.61
C PRO A 27 -4.65 8.99 15.08
N ASP A 28 -5.96 8.79 15.15
CA ASP A 28 -6.57 7.48 15.35
C ASP A 28 -6.65 6.74 14.00
N PHE A 29 -5.70 5.85 13.76
CA PHE A 29 -5.61 5.12 12.48
C PHE A 29 -6.74 4.12 12.27
N GLU A 30 -7.22 3.48 13.35
CA GLU A 30 -8.23 2.43 13.26
C GLU A 30 -9.60 3.02 12.89
N ASN A 31 -10.00 4.09 13.58
CA ASN A 31 -11.25 4.79 13.27
C ASN A 31 -11.22 5.39 11.85
N ILE A 32 -10.08 5.96 11.45
CA ILE A 32 -9.94 6.47 10.07
C ILE A 32 -10.05 5.32 9.06
N ALA A 33 -9.39 4.18 9.31
CA ALA A 33 -9.46 3.03 8.41
C ALA A 33 -10.88 2.45 8.32
N GLU A 34 -11.59 2.32 9.46
CA GLU A 34 -12.98 1.86 9.52
C GLU A 34 -13.88 2.75 8.66
N ILE A 35 -13.88 4.06 8.89
CA ILE A 35 -14.72 5.02 8.15
C ILE A 35 -14.44 4.97 6.65
N ASN A 36 -13.16 4.87 6.25
CA ASN A 36 -12.80 4.76 4.83
C ASN A 36 -13.31 3.45 4.23
N LEU A 37 -13.11 2.31 4.90
CA LEU A 37 -13.62 1.02 4.41
C LEU A 37 -15.14 1.02 4.30
N SER A 38 -15.86 1.53 5.32
CA SER A 38 -17.32 1.66 5.27
C SER A 38 -17.75 2.55 4.10
N GLY A 39 -17.06 3.67 3.86
CA GLY A 39 -17.34 4.58 2.74
C GLY A 39 -17.11 3.97 1.36
N GLU A 40 -16.23 2.98 1.28
CA GLU A 40 -15.93 2.21 0.06
C GLU A 40 -16.88 1.00 -0.14
N GLY A 41 -17.83 0.79 0.79
CA GLY A 41 -18.85 -0.25 0.69
C GLY A 41 -18.51 -1.57 1.40
N PHE A 42 -17.52 -1.58 2.29
CA PHE A 42 -17.21 -2.74 3.12
C PHE A 42 -18.22 -2.86 4.27
N GLN A 43 -18.85 -4.02 4.41
CA GLN A 43 -19.76 -4.33 5.51
C GLN A 43 -18.99 -4.72 6.77
N ASP A 44 -17.93 -5.51 6.64
CA ASP A 44 -17.06 -5.95 7.74
C ASP A 44 -15.92 -4.95 8.03
N SER A 45 -16.20 -3.66 7.84
CA SER A 45 -15.21 -2.56 7.92
C SER A 45 -14.44 -2.51 9.24
N LYS A 46 -15.11 -2.67 10.38
CA LYS A 46 -14.48 -2.62 11.72
C LYS A 46 -13.42 -3.72 11.95
N PRO A 47 -13.72 -5.03 11.86
CA PRO A 47 -12.70 -6.06 12.04
C PRO A 47 -11.58 -5.99 10.98
N LEU A 48 -11.91 -5.54 9.76
CA LEU A 48 -10.93 -5.36 8.70
C LEU A 48 -10.01 -4.15 8.93
N ALA A 49 -10.51 -3.06 9.50
CA ALA A 49 -9.73 -1.89 9.88
C ALA A 49 -8.72 -2.22 10.98
N HIS A 50 -9.14 -2.95 12.02
CA HIS A 50 -8.23 -3.42 13.07
C HIS A 50 -7.09 -4.25 12.49
N LYS A 51 -7.41 -5.23 11.62
CA LYS A 51 -6.39 -6.03 10.91
C LYS A 51 -5.45 -5.15 10.09
N PHE A 52 -6.00 -4.23 9.32
CA PHE A 52 -5.22 -3.30 8.50
C PHE A 52 -4.20 -2.52 9.33
N VAL A 53 -4.63 -1.90 10.44
CA VAL A 53 -3.73 -1.12 11.30
C VAL A 53 -2.69 -2.01 11.98
N GLU A 54 -3.09 -3.18 12.46
CA GLU A 54 -2.18 -4.13 13.12
C GLU A 54 -1.09 -4.62 12.16
N LEU A 55 -1.40 -4.89 10.90
CA LEU A 55 -0.38 -5.25 9.91
C LEU A 55 0.68 -4.17 9.76
N PHE A 56 0.26 -2.91 9.63
CA PHE A 56 1.16 -1.78 9.49
C PHE A 56 2.00 -1.56 10.76
N ALA A 57 1.40 -1.73 11.94
CA ALA A 57 2.11 -1.68 13.21
C ALA A 57 3.19 -2.78 13.30
N MET A 58 2.84 -4.03 13.00
CA MET A 58 3.78 -5.16 12.98
C MET A 58 4.89 -4.96 11.95
N CYS A 59 4.56 -4.47 10.74
CA CYS A 59 5.57 -4.23 9.70
C CYS A 59 6.55 -3.13 10.12
N LYS A 60 6.09 -2.08 10.79
CA LYS A 60 6.96 -1.03 11.31
C LYS A 60 7.96 -1.54 12.36
N GLU A 61 7.55 -2.50 13.19
CA GLU A 61 8.38 -3.05 14.26
C GLU A 61 9.30 -4.19 13.78
N LEU A 62 8.85 -5.02 12.84
CA LEU A 62 9.54 -6.25 12.44
C LEU A 62 10.36 -6.15 11.16
N LEU A 63 10.00 -5.25 10.23
CA LEU A 63 10.78 -5.08 9.01
C LEU A 63 12.04 -4.26 9.26
N SER A 64 13.02 -4.41 8.35
CA SER A 64 14.24 -3.63 8.40
C SER A 64 13.99 -2.11 8.32
N LYS A 65 14.80 -1.31 9.01
CA LYS A 65 14.67 0.16 9.01
C LYS A 65 15.18 0.74 7.69
N GLN A 66 14.29 0.93 6.73
CA GLN A 66 14.59 1.55 5.45
C GLN A 66 14.09 3.00 5.38
N HIS A 67 14.88 3.90 4.80
CA HIS A 67 14.52 5.32 4.64
C HIS A 67 13.28 5.55 3.75
N HIS A 68 13.00 4.62 2.83
CA HIS A 68 11.90 4.73 1.87
C HIS A 68 10.60 4.06 2.35
N TYR A 69 10.59 3.41 3.52
CA TYR A 69 9.38 2.87 4.10
C TYR A 69 8.52 3.99 4.68
N ASP A 70 7.25 4.02 4.27
CA ASP A 70 6.28 5.02 4.69
C ASP A 70 5.10 4.33 5.39
N TRP A 71 5.04 4.52 6.70
CA TRP A 71 3.98 4.03 7.58
C TRP A 71 2.99 5.15 7.96
N GLY A 72 3.05 6.30 7.28
CA GLY A 72 2.20 7.43 7.55
C GLY A 72 0.78 7.26 7.01
N LEU A 73 -0.13 8.13 7.48
CA LEU A 73 -1.54 8.09 7.11
C LEU A 73 -1.76 8.20 5.59
N ARG A 74 -0.90 8.94 4.87
CA ARG A 74 -0.99 9.06 3.41
C ARG A 74 -0.79 7.73 2.69
N ALA A 75 0.20 6.95 3.11
CA ALA A 75 0.44 5.62 2.54
C ALA A 75 -0.74 4.69 2.82
N MET A 76 -1.24 4.72 4.06
CA MET A 76 -2.41 3.93 4.48
C MET A 76 -3.68 4.29 3.70
N SER A 77 -4.03 5.57 3.59
CA SER A 77 -5.20 6.03 2.82
C SER A 77 -5.11 5.63 1.34
N GLY A 78 -3.90 5.59 0.77
CA GLY A 78 -3.68 5.08 -0.58
C GLY A 78 -4.11 3.62 -0.73
N VAL A 79 -3.76 2.75 0.22
CA VAL A 79 -4.15 1.33 0.18
C VAL A 79 -5.66 1.16 0.34
N LEU A 80 -6.29 1.92 1.25
CA LEU A 80 -7.74 1.85 1.47
C LEU A 80 -8.53 2.23 0.22
N ARG A 81 -8.08 3.28 -0.50
CA ARG A 81 -8.68 3.68 -1.79
C ARG A 81 -8.60 2.57 -2.85
N ILE A 82 -7.49 1.83 -2.89
CA ILE A 82 -7.32 0.69 -3.81
C ILE A 82 -8.28 -0.42 -3.44
N ALA A 83 -8.36 -0.78 -2.16
CA ALA A 83 -9.27 -1.81 -1.68
C ALA A 83 -10.72 -1.48 -2.05
N GLY A 84 -11.12 -0.20 -1.95
CA GLY A 84 -12.42 0.26 -2.42
C GLY A 84 -12.63 0.16 -3.93
N GLY A 85 -11.61 0.49 -4.73
CA GLY A 85 -11.61 0.24 -6.18
C GLY A 85 -11.86 -1.24 -6.51
N MET A 86 -11.10 -2.13 -5.87
CA MET A 86 -11.25 -3.58 -6.04
C MET A 86 -12.64 -4.07 -5.60
N LYS A 87 -13.19 -3.53 -4.52
CA LYS A 87 -14.55 -3.87 -4.06
C LYS A 87 -15.62 -3.46 -5.07
N ARG A 88 -15.48 -2.30 -5.73
CA ARG A 88 -16.39 -1.88 -6.81
C ARG A 88 -16.28 -2.76 -8.06
N GLU A 89 -15.08 -3.19 -8.41
CA GLU A 89 -14.84 -4.07 -9.55
C GLU A 89 -15.35 -5.50 -9.30
N SER A 90 -15.38 -5.94 -8.04
CA SER A 90 -15.82 -7.29 -7.66
C SER A 90 -16.68 -7.28 -6.39
N PRO A 91 -17.96 -6.83 -6.48
CA PRO A 91 -18.83 -6.65 -5.32
C PRO A 91 -19.08 -7.93 -4.51
N GLU A 92 -19.17 -9.07 -5.20
CA GLU A 92 -19.46 -10.38 -4.61
C GLU A 92 -18.24 -11.07 -4.00
N GLN A 93 -17.03 -10.55 -4.22
CA GLN A 93 -15.82 -11.15 -3.68
C GLN A 93 -15.72 -10.87 -2.16
N SER A 94 -15.14 -11.82 -1.43
CA SER A 94 -14.89 -11.67 0.01
C SER A 94 -14.09 -10.41 0.29
N GLU A 95 -14.62 -9.58 1.19
CA GLU A 95 -13.99 -8.32 1.61
C GLU A 95 -12.60 -8.55 2.22
N ALA A 96 -12.45 -9.62 2.99
CA ALA A 96 -11.17 -10.00 3.55
C ALA A 96 -10.15 -10.41 2.47
N GLN A 97 -10.57 -11.11 1.42
CA GLN A 97 -9.70 -11.42 0.27
C GLN A 97 -9.29 -10.15 -0.48
N ILE A 98 -10.22 -9.23 -0.71
CA ILE A 98 -9.95 -7.95 -1.37
C ILE A 98 -8.93 -7.14 -0.56
N LEU A 99 -9.14 -7.00 0.74
CA LEU A 99 -8.24 -6.24 1.60
C LEU A 99 -6.84 -6.89 1.67
N MET A 100 -6.77 -8.21 1.84
CA MET A 100 -5.51 -8.95 1.84
C MET A 100 -4.75 -8.74 0.53
N ARG A 101 -5.46 -8.80 -0.62
CA ARG A 101 -4.86 -8.54 -1.93
C ARG A 101 -4.34 -7.12 -2.04
N ALA A 102 -5.14 -6.12 -1.70
CA ALA A 102 -4.75 -4.71 -1.75
C ALA A 102 -3.53 -4.43 -0.87
N LEU A 103 -3.50 -4.99 0.36
CA LEU A 103 -2.37 -4.89 1.28
C LEU A 103 -1.09 -5.52 0.70
N ARG A 104 -1.19 -6.72 0.15
CA ARG A 104 -0.04 -7.42 -0.43
C ARG A 104 0.50 -6.70 -1.66
N ASP A 105 -0.35 -6.46 -2.65
CA ASP A 105 0.08 -6.02 -3.98
C ASP A 105 0.57 -4.56 -3.95
N THR A 106 0.04 -3.74 -3.04
CA THR A 106 0.49 -2.34 -2.88
C THR A 106 1.81 -2.22 -2.12
N ASN A 107 2.09 -3.12 -1.18
CA ASN A 107 3.24 -2.99 -0.28
C ASN A 107 4.44 -3.85 -0.68
N LEU A 108 4.21 -5.05 -1.21
CA LEU A 108 5.29 -5.96 -1.60
C LEU A 108 6.31 -5.32 -2.56
N PRO A 109 5.92 -4.53 -3.59
CA PRO A 109 6.90 -3.92 -4.49
C PRO A 109 7.73 -2.80 -3.86
N LYS A 110 7.35 -2.32 -2.66
CA LYS A 110 8.07 -1.27 -1.92
C LYS A 110 9.14 -1.85 -0.99
N PHE A 111 9.02 -3.12 -0.63
CA PHE A 111 9.91 -3.75 0.33
C PHE A 111 11.19 -4.27 -0.32
N VAL A 112 12.25 -4.38 0.48
CA VAL A 112 13.47 -5.07 0.07
C VAL A 112 13.25 -6.58 0.12
N ALA A 113 13.96 -7.33 -0.73
CA ALA A 113 13.77 -8.78 -0.84
C ALA A 113 13.95 -9.55 0.48
N ALA A 114 14.82 -9.08 1.37
CA ALA A 114 15.05 -9.67 2.69
C ALA A 114 13.80 -9.62 3.60
N ASP A 115 12.92 -8.63 3.40
CA ASP A 115 11.72 -8.41 4.20
C ASP A 115 10.49 -9.16 3.65
N PHE A 116 10.57 -9.71 2.43
CA PHE A 116 9.42 -10.38 1.77
C PHE A 116 8.89 -11.56 2.57
N GLY A 117 9.78 -12.40 3.12
CA GLY A 117 9.38 -13.57 3.91
C GLY A 117 8.65 -13.18 5.20
N ILE A 118 9.14 -12.14 5.89
CA ILE A 118 8.54 -11.63 7.12
C ILE A 118 7.15 -11.05 6.81
N PHE A 119 7.06 -10.18 5.81
CA PHE A 119 5.78 -9.58 5.41
C PHE A 119 4.73 -10.63 5.01
N LYS A 120 5.16 -11.67 4.27
CA LYS A 120 4.27 -12.78 3.90
C LYS A 120 3.81 -13.57 5.13
N GLY A 121 4.69 -13.84 6.08
CA GLY A 121 4.29 -14.47 7.35
C GLY A 121 3.24 -13.64 8.09
N LEU A 122 3.47 -12.34 8.23
CA LEU A 122 2.53 -11.43 8.92
C LEU A 122 1.16 -11.36 8.25
N ILE A 123 1.11 -11.30 6.91
CA ILE A 123 -0.18 -11.24 6.22
C ILE A 123 -0.95 -12.57 6.31
N ASP A 124 -0.24 -13.70 6.23
CA ASP A 124 -0.84 -15.03 6.32
C ASP A 124 -1.37 -15.30 7.74
N ASP A 125 -0.67 -14.84 8.78
CA ASP A 125 -1.12 -14.93 10.18
C ASP A 125 -2.37 -14.08 10.46
N LEU A 126 -2.46 -12.90 9.84
CA LEU A 126 -3.56 -11.96 10.03
C LEU A 126 -4.82 -12.34 9.24
N PHE A 127 -4.65 -13.03 8.11
CA PHE A 127 -5.72 -13.54 7.23
C PHE A 127 -5.65 -15.07 7.11
N PRO A 128 -5.83 -15.80 8.22
CA PRO A 128 -5.64 -17.25 8.23
C PRO A 128 -6.66 -17.93 7.31
N ARG A 129 -6.18 -18.88 6.49
CA ARG A 129 -6.99 -19.69 5.56
C ARG A 129 -7.67 -18.88 4.44
N ILE A 130 -7.20 -17.65 4.19
CA ILE A 130 -7.69 -16.83 3.08
C ILE A 130 -6.66 -16.87 1.97
N GLU A 131 -7.04 -17.44 0.83
CA GLU A 131 -6.22 -17.35 -0.38
C GLU A 131 -6.70 -16.16 -1.21
N ALA A 132 -5.79 -15.22 -1.47
CA ALA A 132 -6.04 -14.08 -2.33
C ALA A 132 -5.16 -14.19 -3.59
N PRO A 133 -5.57 -14.92 -4.64
CA PRO A 133 -4.73 -15.09 -5.84
C PRO A 133 -4.41 -13.71 -6.47
N PRO A 134 -3.23 -13.53 -7.07
CA PRO A 134 -2.89 -12.30 -7.78
C PRO A 134 -3.88 -12.04 -8.92
N GLN A 135 -4.30 -10.80 -9.11
CA GLN A 135 -5.14 -10.41 -10.23
C GLN A 135 -4.26 -9.91 -11.35
N THR A 136 -3.96 -10.78 -12.31
CA THR A 136 -3.16 -10.40 -13.48
C THR A 136 -4.06 -10.00 -14.64
N ASP A 137 -3.76 -8.89 -15.32
CA ASP A 137 -4.36 -8.57 -16.61
C ASP A 137 -3.71 -9.44 -17.71
N PRO A 138 -4.43 -10.44 -18.27
CA PRO A 138 -3.87 -11.32 -19.29
C PRO A 138 -3.55 -10.57 -20.59
N LYS A 139 -4.26 -9.47 -20.90
CA LYS A 139 -3.99 -8.66 -22.10
C LYS A 139 -2.68 -7.92 -21.94
N LEU A 140 -2.44 -7.35 -20.75
CA LEU A 140 -1.17 -6.70 -20.43
C LEU A 140 -0.01 -7.70 -20.49
N LEU A 141 -0.15 -8.87 -19.88
CA LEU A 141 0.88 -9.91 -19.92
C LEU A 141 1.20 -10.35 -21.35
N ALA A 142 0.19 -10.52 -22.21
CA ALA A 142 0.38 -10.86 -23.61
C ALA A 142 1.10 -9.74 -24.38
N ALA A 143 0.74 -8.47 -24.11
CA ALA A 143 1.37 -7.31 -24.73
C ALA A 143 2.84 -7.17 -24.32
N ILE A 144 3.16 -7.33 -23.03
CA ILE A 144 4.54 -7.31 -22.51
C ILE A 144 5.37 -8.39 -23.21
N LYS A 145 4.86 -9.63 -23.25
CA LYS A 145 5.55 -10.74 -23.94
C LYS A 145 5.75 -10.45 -25.42
N LYS A 146 4.76 -9.87 -26.11
CA LYS A 146 4.88 -9.50 -27.53
C LYS A 146 5.99 -8.48 -27.79
N VAL A 147 6.12 -7.46 -26.92
CA VAL A 147 7.18 -6.43 -27.05
C VAL A 147 8.57 -7.00 -26.76
N LEU A 148 8.65 -7.96 -25.84
CA LEU A 148 9.90 -8.62 -25.46
C LEU A 148 10.39 -9.65 -26.49
N LEU A 149 9.52 -10.14 -27.40
CA LEU A 149 9.91 -11.11 -28.42
C LEU A 149 10.92 -10.50 -29.41
N PRO A 150 11.93 -11.28 -29.87
CA PRO A 150 13.07 -10.81 -30.67
C PRO A 150 12.74 -10.41 -32.12
N SER A 151 11.46 -10.24 -32.47
CA SER A 151 11.02 -9.80 -33.81
C SER A 151 11.37 -8.34 -34.12
N ASN A 152 11.74 -7.57 -33.10
CA ASN A 152 12.25 -6.22 -33.24
C ASN A 152 13.76 -6.24 -33.01
N GLU A 153 14.54 -5.94 -34.04
CA GLU A 153 16.02 -5.87 -34.06
C GLU A 153 16.62 -4.86 -33.04
N SER A 154 15.81 -4.26 -32.16
CA SER A 154 16.20 -3.30 -31.14
C SER A 154 16.02 -3.78 -29.68
N SER A 155 15.43 -4.96 -29.43
CA SER A 155 15.20 -5.44 -28.06
C SER A 155 16.41 -6.21 -27.52
N THR A 156 17.31 -5.51 -26.85
CA THR A 156 18.48 -6.07 -26.13
C THR A 156 18.16 -6.58 -24.72
N VAL A 157 16.88 -6.63 -24.33
CA VAL A 157 16.47 -6.91 -22.94
C VAL A 157 16.22 -8.40 -22.74
N GLN A 158 16.87 -8.98 -21.73
CA GLN A 158 16.69 -10.38 -21.33
C GLN A 158 15.28 -10.62 -20.76
N GLN A 159 14.64 -11.72 -21.15
CA GLN A 159 13.28 -12.08 -20.72
C GLN A 159 13.28 -12.75 -19.35
N GLU A 160 13.63 -12.00 -18.31
CA GLU A 160 13.52 -12.49 -16.94
C GLU A 160 12.07 -12.44 -16.45
N PRO A 161 11.53 -13.51 -15.81
CA PRO A 161 10.17 -13.50 -15.27
C PRO A 161 9.92 -12.35 -14.29
N GLU A 162 10.93 -12.00 -13.48
CA GLU A 162 10.86 -10.88 -12.53
C GLU A 162 10.66 -9.54 -13.23
N PHE A 163 11.21 -9.38 -14.45
CA PHE A 163 11.03 -8.17 -15.24
C PHE A 163 9.56 -7.97 -15.65
N VAL A 164 8.89 -9.05 -16.06
CA VAL A 164 7.46 -9.04 -16.41
C VAL A 164 6.61 -8.69 -15.19
N THR A 165 6.89 -9.30 -14.03
CA THR A 165 6.20 -9.00 -12.77
C THR A 165 6.38 -7.54 -12.39
N LYS A 166 7.60 -6.98 -12.48
CA LYS A 166 7.87 -5.58 -12.16
C LYS A 166 7.12 -4.60 -13.07
N ILE A 167 6.98 -4.91 -14.36
CA ILE A 167 6.19 -4.08 -15.28
C ILE A 167 4.70 -4.07 -14.88
N SER A 168 4.14 -5.23 -14.51
CA SER A 168 2.76 -5.30 -14.01
C SER A 168 2.58 -4.46 -12.75
N ASN A 169 3.47 -4.65 -11.77
CA ASN A 169 3.45 -3.90 -10.51
C ASN A 169 3.57 -2.39 -10.75
N LEU A 170 4.42 -1.96 -11.70
CA LEU A 170 4.56 -0.56 -12.06
C LEU A 170 3.26 0.00 -12.64
N LYS A 171 2.60 -0.73 -13.54
CA LYS A 171 1.33 -0.30 -14.14
C LYS A 171 0.23 -0.15 -13.09
N GLU A 172 0.15 -1.11 -12.16
CA GLU A 172 -0.78 -1.06 -11.04
C GLU A 172 -0.49 0.15 -10.14
N MET A 173 0.77 0.33 -9.71
CA MET A 173 1.22 1.48 -8.91
C MET A 173 0.94 2.84 -9.59
N MET A 174 0.99 2.92 -10.91
CA MET A 174 0.65 4.15 -11.63
C MET A 174 -0.84 4.50 -11.54
N GLY A 175 -1.73 3.53 -11.38
CA GLY A 175 -3.16 3.76 -11.14
C GLY A 175 -3.50 4.18 -9.71
N VAL A 176 -2.55 4.01 -8.78
CA VAL A 176 -2.72 4.25 -7.34
C VAL A 176 -2.46 5.69 -6.94
N ARG A 177 -1.79 6.50 -7.77
CA ARG A 177 -1.41 7.90 -7.45
C ARG A 177 -2.49 8.89 -7.82
#